data_AF-A0AAE1L188-F1
#
_entry.id   AF-A0AAE1L188-F1
#
_cell.length_a   1.000
_cell.length_b   1.000
_cell.length_c   1.000
_cell.angle_alpha   90.00
_cell.angle_beta   90.00
_cell.angle_gamma   90.00
#
_symmetry.space_group_name_H-M   'P 1'
#
loop_
_entity.id
_entity.type
_entity.pdbx_description
1 polymer ?
#
loop_
_entity_poly.entity_id
_entity_poly.type
_entity_poly.pdbx_seq_one_letter_code
_entity_poly.pdbx_strand_id
1 'polypeptide(L)'
;MDKIRWSASHFGFQMPVITPDEDHATTQCPERFVDGVTQLMMESPVLLQTSQVTVDETTLVYLLLQKSPLCPFIRTTLDQHSFCRLLKQEIHAWRTNVSTTSHHNNNP
;
A
#
# COMPACT_ATOMS: atom_id res chain seq x y z
N MET A 1 -60.72 -11.01 -1.61
CA MET A 1 -59.60 -11.15 -2.57
C MET A 1 -58.88 -9.83 -2.53
N ASP A 2 -57.89 -9.69 -1.67
CA ASP A 2 -57.17 -8.43 -1.48
C ASP A 2 -55.68 -8.71 -1.22
N LYS A 3 -54.84 -8.00 -1.97
CA LYS A 3 -53.39 -8.22 -2.10
C LYS A 3 -52.67 -7.65 -0.89
N ILE A 4 -51.93 -8.49 -0.16
CA ILE A 4 -51.00 -8.01 0.88
C ILE A 4 -49.68 -7.60 0.21
N ARG A 5 -49.43 -6.30 0.25
CA ARG A 5 -48.21 -5.61 -0.19
C ARG A 5 -47.17 -5.74 0.92
N TRP A 6 -46.07 -6.44 0.66
CA TRP A 6 -44.93 -6.48 1.58
C TRP A 6 -44.21 -5.13 1.55
N SER A 7 -44.32 -4.36 2.63
CA SER A 7 -43.48 -3.20 2.90
C SER A 7 -42.40 -3.63 3.89
N ALA A 8 -41.18 -3.85 3.40
CA ALA A 8 -40.04 -4.12 4.26
C ALA A 8 -39.54 -2.79 4.85
N SER A 9 -39.90 -2.51 6.09
CA SER A 9 -39.29 -1.46 6.90
C SER A 9 -39.23 -1.94 8.33
N HIS A 10 -38.18 -2.70 8.66
CA HIS A 10 -37.72 -2.94 10.03
C HIS A 10 -36.35 -3.63 9.98
N PHE A 11 -35.29 -2.84 9.87
CA PHE A 11 -34.00 -3.20 10.42
C PHE A 11 -33.36 -1.92 10.97
N GLY A 12 -33.68 -1.65 12.24
CA GLY A 12 -32.93 -0.71 13.05
C GLY A 12 -31.57 -1.31 13.37
N PHE A 13 -30.60 -1.06 12.50
CA PHE A 13 -29.19 -1.13 12.86
C PHE A 13 -28.70 0.31 12.97
N GLN A 14 -28.72 0.84 14.19
CA GLN A 14 -28.01 2.07 14.50
C GLN A 14 -26.52 1.73 14.46
N MET A 15 -25.90 1.96 13.31
CA MET A 15 -24.44 1.88 13.19
C MET A 15 -23.84 2.90 14.17
N PRO A 16 -22.88 2.51 15.02
CA PRO A 16 -22.16 3.49 15.83
C PRO A 16 -21.54 4.52 14.87
N VAL A 17 -21.91 5.78 15.04
CA VAL A 17 -21.21 6.89 14.41
C VAL A 17 -19.82 6.87 15.01
N ILE A 18 -18.85 6.34 14.27
CA ILE A 18 -17.44 6.50 14.58
C ILE A 18 -17.15 7.98 14.33
N THR A 19 -17.21 8.78 15.39
CA THR A 19 -16.60 10.10 15.38
C THR A 19 -15.11 9.89 15.13
N PRO A 20 -14.50 10.52 14.12
CA PRO A 20 -13.06 10.50 14.01
C PRO A 20 -12.51 11.24 15.23
N ASP A 21 -12.00 10.50 16.21
CA ASP A 21 -11.10 11.08 17.21
C ASP A 21 -9.89 11.62 16.44
N GLU A 22 -9.76 12.95 16.44
CA GLU A 22 -8.59 13.64 15.93
C GLU A 22 -7.36 13.31 16.81
N ASP A 23 -6.19 13.28 16.18
CA ASP A 23 -4.84 13.27 16.79
C ASP A 23 -4.22 11.96 17.30
N HIS A 24 -4.30 10.90 16.49
CA HIS A 24 -3.13 10.02 16.33
C HIS A 24 -2.55 10.21 14.94
N ALA A 25 -1.59 11.12 14.81
CA ALA A 25 -0.70 11.19 13.64
C ALA A 25 0.15 9.91 13.58
N THR A 26 -0.46 8.78 13.22
CA THR A 26 0.27 7.61 12.73
C THR A 26 1.10 8.12 11.56
N THR A 27 2.43 8.12 11.70
CA THR A 27 3.33 8.56 10.64
C THR A 27 3.03 7.73 9.41
N GLN A 28 2.26 8.28 8.46
CA GLN A 28 1.87 7.56 7.26
C GLN A 28 3.15 7.24 6.48
N CYS A 29 3.22 6.01 5.96
CA CYS A 29 4.33 5.61 5.10
C CYS A 29 4.38 6.56 3.89
N PRO A 30 5.51 7.24 3.62
CA PRO A 30 5.63 8.09 2.45
C PRO A 30 5.27 7.32 1.18
N GLU A 31 4.42 7.88 0.32
CA GLU A 31 3.89 7.22 -0.88
C GLU A 31 5.01 6.67 -1.79
N ARG A 32 6.13 7.41 -1.91
CA ARG A 32 7.34 6.99 -2.64
C ARG A 32 8.01 5.70 -2.12
N PHE A 33 7.70 5.25 -0.91
CA PHE A 33 8.19 4.00 -0.32
C PHE A 33 7.25 2.83 -0.56
N VAL A 34 6.10 3.08 -1.16
CA VAL A 34 5.06 2.11 -1.44
C VAL A 34 5.23 1.53 -2.84
N ASP A 35 5.06 0.23 -2.95
CA ASP A 35 5.11 -0.53 -4.20
C ASP A 35 3.95 -0.12 -5.12
N GLY A 36 4.27 0.25 -6.36
CA GLY A 36 3.27 0.72 -7.32
C GLY A 36 2.20 -0.30 -7.72
N VAL A 37 2.39 -1.59 -7.44
CA VAL A 37 1.45 -2.68 -7.72
C VAL A 37 0.74 -3.14 -6.46
N THR A 38 1.49 -3.53 -5.43
CA THR A 38 0.93 -4.16 -4.22
C THR A 38 0.39 -3.14 -3.22
N GLN A 39 0.78 -1.87 -3.36
CA GLN A 39 0.45 -0.80 -2.40
C GLN A 39 0.97 -1.08 -0.98
N LEU A 40 1.98 -1.95 -0.87
CA LEU A 40 2.69 -2.26 0.38
C LEU A 40 4.04 -1.56 0.40
N MET A 41 4.58 -1.35 1.60
CA MET A 41 5.90 -0.76 1.77
C MET A 41 6.99 -1.67 1.16
N MET A 42 7.83 -1.11 0.29
CA MET A 42 8.94 -1.84 -0.35
C MET A 42 10.06 -2.15 0.63
N GLU A 43 10.76 -3.27 0.39
CA GLU A 43 11.97 -3.69 1.11
C GLU A 43 13.21 -3.64 0.20
N SER A 44 13.03 -4.00 -1.07
CA SER A 44 14.06 -4.02 -2.09
C SER A 44 13.54 -3.32 -3.33
N PRO A 45 13.54 -1.97 -3.37
CA PRO A 45 12.95 -1.20 -4.45
C PRO A 45 13.71 -1.37 -5.77
N VAL A 46 12.96 -1.57 -6.85
CA VAL A 46 13.43 -1.74 -8.23
C VAL A 46 12.63 -0.82 -9.15
N LEU A 47 13.33 0.00 -9.94
CA LEU A 47 12.72 0.84 -10.96
C LEU A 47 12.45 0.01 -12.21
N LEU A 48 11.21 -0.04 -12.65
CA LEU A 48 10.84 -0.53 -13.98
C LEU A 48 11.16 0.58 -14.99
N GLN A 49 12.18 0.39 -15.82
CA GLN A 49 12.63 1.46 -16.74
C GLN A 49 11.56 1.81 -17.79
N THR A 50 10.72 0.85 -18.14
CA THR A 50 9.68 1.02 -19.15
C THR A 50 8.58 1.98 -18.69
N SER A 51 8.14 1.90 -17.42
CA SER A 51 7.07 2.77 -16.88
C SER A 51 7.57 3.87 -15.95
N GLN A 52 8.85 3.86 -15.58
CA GLN A 52 9.44 4.73 -14.55
C GLN A 52 8.75 4.59 -13.17
N VAL A 53 8.11 3.44 -12.91
CA VAL A 53 7.47 3.12 -11.63
C VAL A 53 8.40 2.22 -10.83
N THR A 54 8.50 2.48 -9.52
CA THR A 54 9.25 1.62 -8.61
C THR A 54 8.32 0.56 -8.00
N VAL A 55 8.79 -0.67 -7.97
CA VAL A 55 8.13 -1.81 -7.34
C VAL A 55 9.12 -2.52 -6.42
N ASP A 56 8.66 -3.39 -5.55
CA ASP A 56 9.52 -4.29 -4.80
C ASP A 56 10.10 -5.39 -5.70
N GLU A 57 11.27 -5.88 -5.36
CA GLU A 57 11.93 -7.00 -6.04
C GLU A 57 11.04 -8.25 -6.10
N THR A 58 10.31 -8.54 -5.02
CA THR A 58 9.37 -9.68 -5.00
C THR A 58 8.24 -9.50 -6.02
N THR A 59 7.72 -8.29 -6.16
CA THR A 59 6.74 -7.91 -7.18
C THR A 59 7.32 -8.07 -8.59
N LEU A 60 8.56 -7.61 -8.83
CA LEU A 60 9.23 -7.80 -10.11
C LEU A 60 9.36 -9.28 -10.47
N VAL A 61 9.82 -10.12 -9.54
CA VAL A 61 9.95 -11.57 -9.76
C VAL A 61 8.59 -12.19 -10.11
N TYR A 62 7.53 -11.83 -9.38
CA TYR A 62 6.17 -12.29 -9.69
C TYR A 62 5.72 -11.92 -11.11
N LEU A 63 6.02 -10.69 -11.56
CA LEU A 63 5.68 -10.22 -12.91
C LEU A 63 6.49 -10.94 -13.99
N LEU A 64 7.78 -11.21 -13.75
CA LEU A 64 8.66 -11.93 -14.69
C LEU A 64 8.28 -13.41 -14.84
N LEU A 65 7.69 -14.03 -13.81
CA LEU A 65 7.25 -15.43 -13.84
C LEU A 65 5.92 -15.64 -14.59
N GLN A 66 5.24 -14.57 -15.02
CA GLN A 66 4.02 -14.69 -15.80
C GLN A 66 4.32 -15.26 -17.20
N LYS A 67 3.35 -16.00 -17.77
CA LYS A 67 3.46 -16.59 -19.13
C LYS A 67 3.82 -15.56 -20.21
N SER A 68 3.41 -14.31 -20.01
CA SER A 68 3.78 -13.16 -20.83
C SER A 68 4.15 -12.01 -19.89
N PRO A 69 5.45 -11.78 -19.62
CA PRO A 69 5.89 -10.75 -18.69
C PRO A 69 5.66 -9.36 -19.29
N LEU A 70 4.61 -8.70 -18.82
CA LEU A 70 4.22 -7.35 -19.22
C LEU A 70 4.28 -6.42 -18.02
N CYS A 71 4.68 -5.17 -18.28
CA CYS A 71 4.57 -4.09 -17.33
C CYS A 71 3.09 -3.81 -17.05
N PRO A 72 2.63 -3.83 -15.77
CA PRO A 72 1.22 -3.67 -15.44
C PRO A 72 0.68 -2.25 -15.72
N PHE A 73 1.58 -1.25 -15.85
CA PHE A 73 1.22 0.16 -16.02
C PHE A 73 1.02 0.57 -17.48
N ILE A 74 1.84 0.02 -18.39
CA ILE A 74 1.86 0.42 -19.81
C ILE A 74 1.65 -0.75 -20.78
N ARG A 75 1.54 -1.98 -20.26
CA ARG A 75 1.24 -3.21 -21.00
C ARG A 75 2.24 -3.56 -22.12
N THR A 76 3.50 -3.15 -21.94
CA THR A 76 4.63 -3.52 -22.81
C THR A 76 5.52 -4.55 -22.12
N THR A 77 6.45 -5.18 -22.86
CA THR A 77 7.37 -6.19 -22.32
C THR A 77 8.16 -5.67 -21.12
N LEU A 78 8.26 -6.50 -20.08
CA LEU A 78 9.04 -6.21 -18.88
C LEU A 78 10.48 -6.73 -19.05
N ASP A 79 11.34 -5.96 -19.69
CA ASP A 79 12.71 -6.35 -20.04
C ASP A 79 13.79 -5.59 -19.24
N GLN A 80 13.51 -4.34 -18.86
CA GLN A 80 14.49 -3.43 -18.28
C GLN A 80 14.12 -2.98 -16.86
N HIS A 81 15.05 -3.17 -15.93
CA HIS A 81 14.90 -2.80 -14.53
C HIS A 81 16.23 -2.46 -13.87
N SER A 82 16.20 -1.65 -12.83
CA SER A 82 17.40 -1.29 -12.06
C SER A 82 17.11 -1.14 -10.56
N PHE A 83 17.99 -1.71 -9.73
CA PHE A 83 17.89 -1.60 -8.28
C PHE A 83 18.06 -0.16 -7.78
N CYS A 84 17.12 0.32 -6.97
CA CYS A 84 17.13 1.68 -6.41
C CYS A 84 17.84 1.72 -5.06
N ARG A 85 19.18 1.65 -5.07
CA ARG A 85 19.98 1.61 -3.82
C ARG A 85 19.74 2.79 -2.89
N LEU A 86 19.60 4.00 -3.44
CA LEU A 86 19.34 5.20 -2.65
C LEU A 86 17.97 5.13 -1.96
N LEU A 87 16.93 4.74 -2.70
CA LEU A 87 15.58 4.59 -2.14
C LEU A 87 15.53 3.52 -1.04
N LYS A 88 16.28 2.42 -1.22
CA LYS A 88 16.42 1.39 -0.18
C LYS A 88 17.01 1.95 1.12
N GLN A 89 18.03 2.80 1.02
CA GLN A 89 18.65 3.45 2.18
C GLN A 89 17.69 4.44 2.86
N GLU A 90 16.93 5.22 2.08
CA GLU A 90 15.93 6.16 2.61
C GLU A 90 14.79 5.43 3.32
N ILE A 91 14.29 4.34 2.74
CA ILE A 91 13.30 3.46 3.35
C ILE A 91 13.82 2.95 4.69
N HIS A 92 15.06 2.44 4.73
CA HIS A 92 15.65 1.90 5.95
C HIS A 92 15.80 2.99 7.02
N ALA A 93 16.31 4.17 6.65
CA ALA A 93 16.46 5.31 7.56
C ALA A 93 15.11 5.76 8.14
N TRP A 94 14.05 5.75 7.32
CA TRP A 94 12.71 6.07 7.80
C TRP A 94 12.18 5.00 8.78
N ARG A 95 12.33 3.70 8.47
CA ARG A 95 11.91 2.61 9.36
C ARG A 95 12.57 2.71 10.73
N THR A 96 13.87 3.00 10.76
CA THR A 96 14.61 3.17 12.02
C THR A 96 14.13 4.37 12.82
N ASN A 97 13.82 5.48 12.15
CA ASN A 97 13.35 6.70 12.82
C ASN A 97 11.93 6.53 13.39
N VAL A 98 11.03 5.87 12.66
CA VAL A 98 9.67 5.62 13.18
C VAL A 98 9.70 4.64 14.35
N SER A 99 10.59 3.64 14.31
CA SER A 99 10.73 2.64 15.38
C SER A 99 11.30 3.23 16.68
N THR A 100 12.19 4.23 16.61
CA THR A 100 12.76 4.88 17.79
C THR A 100 11.77 5.81 18.49
N THR A 101 10.88 6.48 17.74
CA THR A 101 9.86 7.37 18.32
C THR A 101 8.84 6.62 19.18
N SER A 102 8.52 5.36 18.86
CA SER A 102 7.58 4.55 19.64
C SER A 102 8.10 4.15 21.03
N HIS A 103 9.41 4.22 21.30
CA HIS A 103 9.99 3.79 22.57
C HIS A 103 10.16 4.91 23.62
N HIS A 104 9.89 6.19 23.29
CA HIS A 104 10.15 7.31 24.20
C HIS A 104 8.96 7.75 25.07
N ASN A 105 7.81 7.07 25.00
CA ASN A 105 6.56 7.51 25.65
C ASN A 105 6.18 6.76 26.95
N ASN A 106 7.13 6.09 27.60
CA ASN A 106 6.90 5.45 28.90
C ASN A 106 7.97 5.88 29.91
N ASN A 107 7.78 7.02 30.59
CA ASN A 107 8.19 7.14 31.98
C ASN A 107 7.38 8.24 32.71
N PRO A 108 6.77 7.94 33.87
CA PRO A 108 6.08 8.91 34.74
C PRO A 108 7.03 9.88 35.46
#